data_AF-A0A0F4US72-F1
#
_entry.id   AF-A0A0F4US72-F1
#
_cell.length_a   1.000
_cell.length_b   1.000
_cell.length_c   1.000
_cell.angle_alpha   90.00
_cell.angle_beta   90.00
_cell.angle_gamma   90.00
#
_symmetry.space_group_name_H-M   'P 1'
#
loop_
_entity.id
_entity.type
_entity.pdbx_description
1 polymer ?
#
loop_
_entity_poly.entity_id
_entity_poly.type
_entity_poly.pdbx_seq_one_letter_code
_entity_poly.pdbx_strand_id
1 'polypeptide(L)'
;MPAHDVPWSTRFKLSLLAGGLTATLLALSGCATVDAQTTAYVGVEHPAPTLASEVVVLRTEPLRPHVRLGEVVIDASVEPAPPITQVEEKLRQESAKLGGDAVVVVYDHIQPVGAYVNGPLWARDVKTIEGRKLKGIVIKYR
;
A
#
# COMPACT_ATOMS: atom_id res chain seq x y z
N MET A 1 -30.66 29.69 42.04
CA MET A 1 -29.58 29.12 41.23
C MET A 1 -29.70 29.72 39.83
N PRO A 2 -28.90 30.73 39.44
CA PRO A 2 -29.05 31.33 38.13
C PRO A 2 -28.39 30.42 37.08
N ALA A 3 -29.14 30.07 36.05
CA ALA A 3 -28.62 29.43 34.86
C ALA A 3 -27.81 30.46 34.07
N HIS A 4 -26.54 30.16 33.79
CA HIS A 4 -25.73 30.98 32.90
C HIS A 4 -26.23 30.77 31.46
N ASP A 5 -27.06 31.70 30.99
CA ASP A 5 -27.45 31.78 29.58
C ASP A 5 -26.23 32.20 28.75
N VAL A 6 -25.61 31.22 28.10
CA VAL A 6 -24.49 31.45 27.18
C VAL A 6 -25.00 32.23 25.96
N PRO A 7 -24.51 33.45 25.69
CA PRO A 7 -25.05 34.31 24.64
C PRO A 7 -24.84 33.69 23.24
N TRP A 8 -25.82 33.91 22.36
CA TRP A 8 -25.88 33.40 20.98
C TRP A 8 -24.57 33.60 20.20
N SER A 9 -23.91 34.74 20.41
CA SER A 9 -22.63 35.08 19.77
C SER A 9 -21.49 34.13 20.14
N THR A 10 -21.50 33.58 21.36
CA THR A 10 -20.50 32.60 21.82
C THR A 10 -20.75 31.24 21.20
N ARG A 11 -22.01 30.85 20.99
CA ARG A 11 -22.36 29.60 20.26
C ARG A 11 -21.94 29.66 18.79
N PHE A 12 -22.11 30.82 18.15
CA PHE A 12 -21.70 31.01 16.75
C PHE A 12 -20.17 31.01 16.58
N LYS A 13 -19.45 31.65 17.51
CA LYS A 13 -17.98 31.60 17.55
C LYS A 13 -17.46 30.19 17.81
N LEU A 14 -18.12 29.41 18.67
CA LEU A 14 -17.75 28.00 18.91
C LEU A 14 -17.94 27.13 17.66
N SER A 15 -19.04 27.30 16.91
CA SER A 15 -19.26 26.55 15.67
C SER A 15 -18.27 26.91 14.56
N LEU A 16 -17.88 28.18 14.45
CA LEU A 16 -16.86 28.63 13.50
C LEU A 16 -15.46 28.09 13.85
N LEU A 17 -15.10 28.09 15.14
CA LEU A 17 -13.86 27.50 15.61
C LEU A 17 -13.85 25.97 15.42
N ALA A 18 -14.96 25.30 15.73
CA ALA A 18 -15.09 23.87 15.53
C ALA A 18 -14.99 23.49 14.05
N GLY A 19 -15.68 24.22 13.16
CA GLY A 19 -15.62 24.02 11.72
C GLY A 19 -14.25 24.31 11.11
N GLY A 20 -13.56 25.35 11.60
CA GLY A 20 -12.17 25.63 11.21
C GLY A 20 -11.21 24.52 11.64
N LEU A 21 -11.38 23.97 12.84
CA LEU A 21 -10.52 22.91 13.36
C LEU A 21 -10.69 21.59 12.59
N THR A 22 -11.92 21.20 12.24
CA THR A 22 -12.17 20.02 11.39
C THR A 22 -11.61 20.22 9.98
N ALA A 23 -11.81 21.37 9.35
CA ALA A 23 -11.25 21.65 8.02
C ALA A 23 -9.71 21.53 8.01
N THR A 24 -9.06 21.99 9.09
CA THR A 24 -7.60 21.89 9.23
C THR A 24 -7.18 20.43 9.43
N LEU A 25 -7.88 19.65 10.26
CA LEU A 25 -7.59 18.23 10.47
C LEU A 25 -7.74 17.38 9.20
N LEU A 26 -8.73 17.66 8.35
CA LEU A 26 -8.89 16.96 7.08
C LEU A 26 -7.77 17.29 6.07
N ALA A 27 -7.18 18.48 6.15
CA ALA A 27 -6.08 18.88 5.26
C ALA A 27 -4.74 18.18 5.59
N LEU A 28 -4.60 17.56 6.77
CA LEU A 28 -3.40 16.82 7.17
C LEU A 28 -3.45 15.32 6.83
N SER A 29 -4.46 14.83 6.11
CA SER A 29 -4.48 13.43 5.68
C SER A 29 -3.38 13.17 4.65
N GLY A 30 -2.30 12.51 5.06
CA GLY A 30 -1.28 12.01 4.14
C GLY A 30 -1.85 10.93 3.23
N CYS A 31 -1.50 10.96 1.94
CA CYS A 31 -1.87 9.90 1.01
C CYS A 31 -0.93 8.70 1.20
N ALA A 32 -1.51 7.53 1.52
CA ALA A 32 -0.79 6.27 1.39
C ALA A 32 -0.78 5.84 -0.08
N THR A 33 0.32 5.26 -0.55
CA THR A 33 0.44 4.76 -1.93
C THR A 33 0.73 3.26 -1.94
N VAL A 34 0.16 2.55 -2.92
CA VAL A 34 0.40 1.13 -3.19
C VAL A 34 0.52 0.97 -4.70
N ASP A 35 1.75 0.76 -5.17
CA ASP A 35 2.05 0.48 -6.57
C ASP A 35 2.45 -0.99 -6.74
N ALA A 36 2.30 -1.52 -7.96
CA ALA A 36 2.62 -2.91 -8.25
C ALA A 36 3.30 -3.07 -9.61
N GLN A 37 4.36 -3.89 -9.62
CA GLN A 37 5.07 -4.30 -10.81
C GLN A 37 4.95 -5.80 -10.99
N THR A 38 4.50 -6.22 -12.17
CA THR A 38 4.23 -7.63 -12.49
C THR A 38 5.17 -8.07 -13.60
N THR A 39 5.93 -9.14 -13.36
CA THR A 39 6.87 -9.73 -14.32
C THR A 39 6.51 -11.19 -14.57
N ALA A 40 6.15 -11.52 -15.80
CA ALA A 40 5.83 -12.88 -16.20
C ALA A 40 7.11 -13.65 -16.59
N TYR A 41 7.18 -14.94 -16.27
CA TYR A 41 8.35 -15.75 -16.62
C TYR A 41 8.32 -16.18 -18.08
N VAL A 42 9.48 -16.19 -18.73
CA VAL A 42 9.62 -16.65 -20.11
C VAL A 42 9.63 -18.19 -20.17
N GLY A 43 9.00 -18.75 -21.21
CA GLY A 43 9.00 -20.19 -21.46
C GLY A 43 8.00 -21.01 -20.65
N VAL A 44 7.13 -20.38 -19.86
CA VAL A 44 5.97 -21.03 -19.22
C VAL A 44 4.69 -20.73 -19.99
N GLU A 45 3.74 -21.66 -19.96
CA GLU A 45 2.40 -21.42 -20.49
C GLU A 45 1.71 -20.35 -19.63
N HIS A 46 1.14 -19.34 -20.28
CA HIS A 46 0.43 -18.24 -19.62
C HIS A 46 -1.07 -18.51 -19.73
N PRO A 47 -1.72 -18.95 -18.64
CA PRO A 47 -3.16 -19.16 -18.62
C PRO A 47 -3.90 -17.83 -18.81
N ALA A 48 -5.17 -17.93 -19.19
CA ALA A 48 -6.05 -16.77 -19.19
C ALA A 48 -6.16 -16.17 -17.77
N PRO A 49 -6.38 -14.84 -17.65
CA PRO A 49 -6.59 -14.20 -16.37
C PRO A 49 -7.71 -14.86 -15.53
N THR A 50 -7.48 -14.98 -14.23
CA THR A 50 -8.42 -15.55 -13.25
C THR A 50 -9.18 -14.45 -12.51
N LEU A 51 -10.09 -14.81 -11.59
CA LEU A 51 -10.75 -13.84 -10.71
C LEU A 51 -9.87 -13.54 -9.50
N ALA A 52 -9.69 -12.26 -9.17
CA ALA A 52 -8.89 -11.85 -8.00
C ALA A 52 -9.41 -12.44 -6.68
N SER A 53 -10.72 -12.65 -6.56
CA SER A 53 -11.35 -13.29 -5.38
C SER A 53 -10.99 -14.77 -5.21
N GLU A 54 -10.54 -15.44 -6.27
CA GLU A 54 -10.14 -16.85 -6.24
C GLU A 54 -8.64 -17.01 -5.91
N VAL A 55 -7.85 -15.94 -6.05
CA VAL A 55 -6.42 -15.96 -5.78
C VAL A 55 -6.16 -16.01 -4.28
N VAL A 56 -5.46 -17.04 -3.84
CA VAL A 56 -5.06 -17.21 -2.42
C VAL A 56 -3.70 -16.58 -2.16
N VAL A 57 -3.61 -15.70 -1.16
CA VAL A 57 -2.33 -15.16 -0.69
C VAL A 57 -1.73 -16.12 0.34
N LEU A 58 -0.57 -16.68 0.03
CA LEU A 58 0.16 -17.62 0.88
C LEU A 58 1.37 -16.92 1.52
N ARG A 59 1.62 -17.22 2.80
CA ARG A 59 2.79 -16.72 3.55
C ARG A 59 3.88 -17.78 3.74
N THR A 60 3.63 -18.99 3.26
CA THR A 60 4.53 -20.14 3.34
C THR A 60 4.55 -20.84 1.99
N GLU A 61 5.62 -21.57 1.73
CA GLU A 61 5.74 -22.35 0.50
C GLU A 61 4.63 -23.42 0.41
N PRO A 62 3.93 -23.52 -0.73
CA PRO A 62 2.87 -24.50 -0.93
C PRO A 62 3.42 -25.90 -1.16
N LEU A 63 2.82 -26.89 -0.49
CA LEU A 63 3.18 -28.30 -0.65
C LEU A 63 2.58 -28.95 -1.89
N ARG A 64 1.51 -28.36 -2.43
CA ARG A 64 0.83 -28.88 -3.62
C ARG A 64 1.69 -28.67 -4.87
N PRO A 65 1.73 -29.64 -5.80
CA PRO A 65 2.40 -29.45 -7.09
C PRO A 65 1.87 -28.22 -7.82
N HIS A 66 2.78 -27.37 -8.28
CA HIS A 66 2.44 -26.10 -8.92
C HIS A 66 3.47 -25.73 -10.00
N VAL A 67 3.11 -24.73 -10.81
CA VAL A 67 3.98 -24.07 -11.78
C VAL A 67 4.07 -22.60 -11.39
N ARG A 68 5.27 -22.02 -11.49
CA ARG A 68 5.48 -20.59 -11.23
C ARG A 68 5.26 -19.82 -12.53
N LEU A 69 4.38 -18.82 -12.50
CA LEU A 69 3.99 -18.02 -13.66
C LEU A 69 4.75 -16.69 -13.73
N GLY A 70 5.19 -16.17 -12.59
CA GLY A 70 5.90 -14.90 -12.54
C GLY A 70 6.07 -14.36 -11.12
N GLU A 71 6.41 -13.08 -11.06
CA GLU A 71 6.61 -12.32 -9.83
C GLU A 71 5.73 -11.06 -9.83
N VAL A 72 5.18 -10.73 -8.67
CA VAL A 72 4.52 -9.46 -8.38
C VAL A 72 5.29 -8.77 -7.27
N VAL A 73 5.68 -7.53 -7.50
CA VAL A 73 6.40 -6.69 -6.55
C VAL A 73 5.51 -5.52 -6.20
N ILE A 74 5.16 -5.38 -4.92
CA ILE A 74 4.41 -4.24 -4.40
C ILE A 74 5.38 -3.26 -3.76
N ASP A 75 5.26 -1.99 -4.14
CA ASP A 75 5.94 -0.88 -3.51
C ASP A 75 4.88 -0.01 -2.79
N ALA A 76 5.00 0.09 -1.46
CA ALA A 76 4.03 0.75 -0.59
C ALA A 76 4.68 1.84 0.27
N SER A 77 3.92 2.89 0.59
CA SER A 77 4.37 3.95 1.51
C SER A 77 4.57 3.41 2.93
N VAL A 78 5.56 3.95 3.65
CA VAL A 78 5.78 3.65 5.08
C VAL A 78 4.97 4.58 5.97
N GLU A 79 4.90 5.86 5.60
CA GLU A 79 4.19 6.89 6.37
C GLU A 79 3.33 7.78 5.45
N PRO A 80 1.99 7.68 5.49
CA PRO A 80 1.21 6.70 6.25
C PRO A 80 1.27 5.30 5.62
N ALA A 81 1.29 4.27 6.46
CA ALA A 81 1.27 2.88 6.00
C ALA A 81 -0.13 2.52 5.45
N PRO A 82 -0.22 1.95 4.24
CA PRO A 82 -1.49 1.50 3.70
C PRO A 82 -2.02 0.28 4.49
N PRO A 83 -3.35 0.11 4.58
CA PRO A 83 -3.95 -1.08 5.18
C PRO A 83 -3.47 -2.36 4.48
N ILE A 84 -3.17 -3.41 5.25
CA ILE A 84 -2.70 -4.69 4.70
C ILE A 84 -3.68 -5.30 3.71
N THR A 85 -4.98 -5.06 3.88
CA THR A 85 -6.03 -5.52 2.98
C THR A 85 -5.90 -4.93 1.59
N GLN A 86 -5.45 -3.68 1.45
CA GLN A 86 -5.21 -3.06 0.14
C GLN A 86 -3.99 -3.69 -0.55
N VAL A 87 -2.94 -3.98 0.21
CA VAL A 87 -1.74 -4.67 -0.30
C VAL A 87 -2.08 -6.08 -0.77
N GLU A 88 -2.82 -6.85 0.04
CA GLU A 88 -3.24 -8.20 -0.32
C GLU A 88 -4.21 -8.20 -1.50
N GLU A 89 -5.13 -7.24 -1.56
CA GLU A 89 -6.03 -7.11 -2.71
C GLU A 89 -5.29 -6.76 -3.99
N LYS A 90 -4.31 -5.84 -3.92
CA LYS A 90 -3.46 -5.51 -5.06
C LYS A 90 -2.65 -6.73 -5.53
N LEU A 91 -2.10 -7.51 -4.60
CA LEU A 91 -1.43 -8.77 -4.91
C LEU A 91 -2.35 -9.74 -5.64
N ARG A 92 -3.59 -9.92 -5.16
CA ARG A 92 -4.58 -10.79 -5.82
C ARG A 92 -4.89 -10.32 -7.24
N GLN A 93 -5.13 -9.03 -7.43
CA GLN A 93 -5.44 -8.44 -8.74
C GLN A 93 -4.32 -8.64 -9.75
N GLU A 94 -3.08 -8.35 -9.36
CA GLU A 94 -1.94 -8.51 -10.27
C GLU A 94 -1.63 -9.99 -10.56
N SER A 95 -1.79 -10.87 -9.57
CA SER A 95 -1.64 -12.31 -9.74
C SER A 95 -2.72 -12.92 -10.63
N ALA A 96 -3.94 -12.40 -10.53
CA ALA A 96 -5.07 -12.81 -11.35
C ALA A 96 -4.85 -12.47 -12.82
N LYS A 97 -4.22 -11.33 -13.13
CA LYS A 97 -3.84 -10.98 -14.52
C LYS A 97 -2.89 -12.00 -15.15
N LEU A 98 -2.08 -12.68 -14.35
CA LEU A 98 -1.19 -13.75 -14.80
C LEU A 98 -1.88 -15.12 -14.88
N GLY A 99 -3.15 -15.24 -14.48
CA GLY A 99 -3.86 -16.51 -14.46
C GLY A 99 -3.47 -17.44 -13.30
N GLY A 100 -2.87 -16.88 -12.24
CA GLY A 100 -2.48 -17.62 -11.06
C GLY A 100 -3.66 -17.99 -10.16
N ASP A 101 -3.50 -19.08 -9.41
CA ASP A 101 -4.47 -19.53 -8.40
C ASP A 101 -4.02 -19.09 -6.99
N ALA A 102 -2.72 -18.84 -6.81
CA ALA A 102 -2.18 -18.35 -5.56
C ALA A 102 -0.93 -17.48 -5.79
N VAL A 103 -0.61 -16.66 -4.78
CA VAL A 103 0.61 -15.86 -4.73
C VAL A 103 1.32 -16.10 -3.41
N VAL A 104 2.58 -16.50 -3.48
CA VAL A 104 3.40 -16.82 -2.30
C VAL A 104 4.25 -15.60 -1.96
N VAL A 105 4.01 -14.99 -0.81
CA VAL A 105 4.81 -13.86 -0.30
C VAL A 105 6.15 -14.40 0.17
N VAL A 106 7.22 -14.03 -0.54
CA VAL A 106 8.59 -14.46 -0.24
C VAL A 106 9.34 -13.40 0.55
N TYR A 107 8.97 -12.13 0.36
CA TYR A 107 9.71 -11.01 0.90
C TYR A 107 8.78 -9.87 1.27
N ASP A 108 8.99 -9.27 2.44
CA ASP A 108 8.25 -8.11 2.93
C ASP A 108 9.16 -7.33 3.89
N HIS A 109 9.64 -6.16 3.45
CA HIS A 109 10.55 -5.35 4.24
C HIS A 109 10.46 -3.86 3.94
N ILE A 110 11.03 -3.03 4.81
CA ILE A 110 11.18 -1.59 4.57
C ILE A 110 12.61 -1.33 4.15
N GLN A 111 12.81 -0.62 3.04
CA GLN A 111 14.13 -0.29 2.52
C GLN A 111 14.16 1.09 1.86
N PRO A 112 15.36 1.68 1.68
CA PRO A 112 15.55 2.89 0.88
C PRO A 112 15.06 2.69 -0.57
N VAL A 113 14.12 3.50 -1.03
CA VAL A 113 13.66 3.52 -2.43
C VAL A 113 14.10 4.78 -3.19
N GLY A 114 14.61 5.79 -2.46
CA GLY A 114 15.14 7.00 -3.04
C GLY A 114 15.87 7.86 -2.00
N ALA A 115 16.39 9.01 -2.43
CA ALA A 115 16.97 9.99 -1.54
C ALA A 115 16.78 11.40 -2.10
N TYR A 116 16.47 12.34 -1.21
CA TYR A 116 16.57 13.77 -1.49
C TYR A 116 17.95 14.26 -1.10
N VAL A 117 18.63 14.89 -2.04
CA VAL A 117 19.92 15.55 -1.81
C VAL A 117 19.68 17.06 -1.84
N ASN A 118 19.96 17.74 -0.74
CA ASN A 118 19.80 19.19 -0.61
C ASN A 118 21.11 19.83 -0.12
N GLY A 119 21.30 21.11 -0.43
CA GLY A 119 22.44 21.90 0.06
C GLY A 119 23.48 22.28 -1.02
N PRO A 120 24.42 23.19 -0.67
CA PRO A 120 25.50 23.62 -1.56
C PRO A 120 26.37 22.46 -2.05
N LEU A 121 27.07 22.62 -3.17
CA LEU A 121 27.90 21.55 -3.76
C LEU A 121 28.97 20.99 -2.80
N TRP A 122 29.42 21.79 -1.82
CA TRP A 122 30.44 21.44 -0.82
C TRP A 122 29.87 21.03 0.55
N ALA A 123 28.55 21.08 0.75
CA ALA A 123 27.89 20.68 1.99
C ALA A 123 26.49 20.17 1.66
N ARG A 124 26.40 18.88 1.31
CA ARG A 124 25.15 18.22 0.93
C ARG A 124 24.61 17.39 2.07
N ASP A 125 23.33 17.58 2.37
CA ASP A 125 22.53 16.71 3.23
C ASP A 125 21.80 15.70 2.37
N VAL A 126 21.80 14.43 2.80
CA VAL A 126 21.11 13.33 2.12
C VAL A 126 20.01 12.81 3.05
N LYS A 127 18.76 12.92 2.61
CA LYS A 127 17.60 12.36 3.31
C LYS A 127 17.04 11.18 2.52
N THR A 128 17.14 10.00 3.09
CA THR A 128 16.63 8.77 2.49
C THR A 128 15.10 8.73 2.52
N ILE A 129 14.49 8.25 1.44
CA ILE A 129 13.07 7.97 1.34
C ILE A 129 12.91 6.46 1.52
N GLU A 130 12.19 6.05 2.56
CA GLU A 130 11.89 4.66 2.83
C GLU A 130 10.61 4.22 2.12
N GLY A 131 10.61 2.99 1.62
CA GLY A 131 9.45 2.33 1.03
C GLY A 131 9.35 0.90 1.52
N ARG A 132 8.13 0.40 1.70
CA ARG A 132 7.88 -1.01 1.99
C ARG A 132 7.81 -1.77 0.67
N LYS A 133 8.65 -2.78 0.50
CA LYS A 133 8.69 -3.62 -0.70
C LYS A 133 8.28 -5.04 -0.35
N LEU A 134 7.30 -5.56 -1.08
CA LEU A 134 6.81 -6.92 -0.92
C LEU A 134 6.94 -7.66 -2.26
N LYS A 135 7.51 -8.87 -2.24
CA LYS A 135 7.59 -9.74 -3.43
C LYS A 135 6.75 -10.99 -3.24
N GLY A 136 5.84 -11.22 -4.18
CA GLY A 136 5.05 -12.42 -4.33
C GLY A 136 5.46 -13.22 -5.56
N ILE A 137 5.55 -14.54 -5.45
CA ILE A 137 5.67 -15.45 -6.61
C ILE A 137 4.28 -15.97 -6.96
N VAL A 138 3.86 -15.75 -8.20
CA VAL A 138 2.55 -16.20 -8.68
C VAL A 138 2.65 -17.63 -9.16
N ILE A 139 1.70 -18.46 -8.72
CA ILE A 139 1.67 -19.88 -9.03
C ILE A 139 0.31 -20.30 -9.56
N LYS A 140 0.32 -21.39 -10.34
CA LYS A 140 -0.86 -22.15 -10.72
C LYS A 140 -0.72 -23.60 -10.28
N TYR A 141 -1.76 -24.16 -9.70
CA TYR A 141 -1.75 -25.57 -9.33
C TYR A 141 -1.86 -26.44 -10.59
N ARG A 142 -1.26 -27.64 -10.51
CA ARG A 142 -1.37 -28.65 -11.57
C ARG A 142 -2.62 -29.50 -11.37
#